data_AF-A0A9Q1GGS3-F1
#
_entry.id   AF-A0A9Q1GGS3-F1
#
_cell.length_a   1.000
_cell.length_b   1.000
_cell.length_c   1.000
_cell.angle_alpha   90.00
_cell.angle_beta   90.00
_cell.angle_gamma   90.00
#
_symmetry.space_group_name_H-M   'P 1'
#
loop_
_entity.id
_entity.type
_entity.pdbx_description
1 polymer ?
#
loop_
_entity_poly.entity_id
_entity_poly.type
_entity_poly.pdbx_seq_one_letter_code
_entity_poly.pdbx_strand_id
1 'polypeptide(L)'
;MTTTKMTWRPQYRSSKFRHVFGKAATKENCYDGVPITRSVQDTNFCAVNPRFVAVITECAGGGAFLVISIRHAGKVDPHHPRVCGHKGNVLDIKWNPFSDFCIASCSEDTTVKIWDIPKNGTMKDITVPRKELQGHSRRVGLIEWHPTANNVLFSTAYDYKVMVWNLDTPEQVIKNPVKTISEHTDLVLSMSFNTDGSKMATSCKDKKIRTIDARTGRLLQEANCKSHKANKVLFLGNLNMLLSTGNSRWNHRQIALWDQEDLSVPLAEEDLDGSSGVLFPFYDPDTHMLYLAGKGDGNIRYYEISSEKPYVQFLNEHRSILPQKGLGIMPKRGLDVCSCEVFRFYRLVTIKSLIEPVSLIVPRRSEAYQEDIYPMTAGDKPAMTAGEWIMGMDKGPVLMSLKPGSRLPEKAQDGPPGRQPLPEPLRAAGAQSPGQQRGQKPKARQRPDQGRKTQGHHLDHHVQRM
;
A
#
# COMPACT_ATOMS: atom_id res chain seq x y z
N MET A 1 -28.44 52.21 19.93
CA MET A 1 -27.90 51.07 20.70
C MET A 1 -28.71 49.84 20.34
N THR A 2 -28.29 49.12 19.31
CA THR A 2 -28.91 47.86 18.86
C THR A 2 -28.12 46.71 19.47
N THR A 3 -28.69 46.11 20.52
CA THR A 3 -28.08 45.03 21.28
C THR A 3 -28.10 43.74 20.45
N THR A 4 -26.98 43.40 19.82
CA THR A 4 -26.79 42.13 19.14
C THR A 4 -26.82 41.02 20.18
N LYS A 5 -27.93 40.26 20.25
CA LYS A 5 -27.98 39.01 21.01
C LYS A 5 -27.01 38.01 20.38
N MET A 6 -25.80 37.91 20.92
CA MET A 6 -24.93 36.76 20.66
C MET A 6 -25.61 35.52 21.25
N THR A 7 -26.18 34.69 20.39
CA THR A 7 -26.65 33.36 20.77
C THR A 7 -25.43 32.46 21.00
N TRP A 8 -25.02 32.34 22.26
CA TRP A 8 -24.12 31.29 22.76
C TRP A 8 -24.84 29.95 22.72
N ARG A 9 -24.99 29.37 21.52
CA ARG A 9 -25.23 27.94 21.37
C ARG A 9 -24.00 27.37 20.71
N PRO A 10 -23.18 26.57 21.41
CA PRO A 10 -22.21 25.73 20.73
C PRO A 10 -23.02 24.94 19.69
N GLN A 11 -22.70 25.12 18.42
CA GLN A 11 -23.29 24.31 17.37
C GLN A 11 -22.74 22.91 17.58
N TYR A 12 -23.38 22.13 18.44
CA TYR A 12 -23.08 20.72 18.64
C TYR A 12 -23.45 20.02 17.33
N ARG A 13 -22.55 20.09 16.34
CA ARG A 13 -22.66 19.32 15.13
C ARG A 13 -22.49 17.88 15.56
N SER A 14 -23.61 17.16 15.65
CA SER A 14 -23.58 15.72 15.81
C SER A 14 -22.73 15.16 14.67
N SER A 15 -21.62 14.52 15.02
CA SER A 15 -20.76 13.82 14.06
C SER A 15 -21.61 12.94 13.14
N LYS A 16 -21.33 13.01 11.83
CA LYS A 16 -21.95 12.10 10.84
C LYS A 16 -21.58 10.65 11.11
N PHE A 17 -20.48 10.42 11.82
CA PHE A 17 -19.91 9.12 12.13
C PHE A 17 -20.26 8.64 13.55
N ARG A 18 -21.06 9.40 14.31
CA ARG A 18 -21.47 9.08 15.69
C ARG A 18 -22.04 7.68 15.86
N HIS A 19 -22.73 7.18 14.82
CA HIS A 19 -23.42 5.90 14.81
C HIS A 19 -22.73 4.84 13.94
N VAL A 20 -21.47 5.04 13.57
CA VAL A 20 -20.68 3.98 12.93
C VAL A 20 -20.66 2.76 13.84
N PHE A 21 -20.83 1.59 13.23
CA PHE A 21 -20.73 0.31 13.93
C PHE A 21 -19.90 -0.68 13.12
N GLY A 22 -19.19 -1.55 13.83
CA GLY A 22 -18.40 -2.64 13.23
C GLY A 22 -19.23 -3.91 13.09
N LYS A 23 -19.40 -4.36 11.85
CA LYS A 23 -20.06 -5.63 11.48
C LYS A 23 -18.99 -6.66 11.12
N ALA A 24 -18.82 -7.68 11.95
CA ALA A 24 -17.97 -8.82 11.63
C ALA A 24 -18.59 -9.65 10.50
N ALA A 25 -17.74 -10.20 9.63
CA ALA A 25 -18.16 -11.08 8.55
C ALA A 25 -18.76 -12.38 9.09
N THR A 26 -19.66 -12.99 8.32
CA THR A 26 -20.15 -14.34 8.61
C THR A 26 -19.04 -15.35 8.37
N LYS A 27 -19.17 -16.56 8.93
CA LYS A 27 -18.13 -17.59 8.88
C LYS A 27 -17.69 -17.94 7.46
N GLU A 28 -18.62 -17.92 6.50
CA GLU A 28 -18.39 -18.22 5.08
C GLU A 28 -17.54 -17.14 4.40
N ASN A 29 -17.57 -15.92 4.94
CA ASN A 29 -16.84 -14.76 4.45
C ASN A 29 -15.53 -14.50 5.22
N CYS A 30 -15.16 -15.41 6.12
CA CYS A 30 -13.86 -15.42 6.80
C CYS A 30 -12.89 -16.37 6.11
N TYR A 31 -11.58 -16.26 6.40
CA TYR A 31 -10.57 -17.19 5.89
C TYR A 31 -10.14 -18.11 7.03
N ASP A 32 -10.54 -19.37 6.95
CA ASP A 32 -10.35 -20.38 8.00
C ASP A 32 -9.17 -21.30 7.69
N GLY A 33 -8.48 -21.78 8.72
CA GLY A 33 -7.33 -22.68 8.59
C GLY A 33 -6.03 -22.00 8.14
N VAL A 34 -5.90 -20.69 8.28
CA VAL A 34 -4.68 -19.94 7.90
C VAL A 34 -3.59 -20.13 8.95
N PRO A 35 -2.37 -20.59 8.59
CA PRO A 35 -1.26 -20.77 9.52
C PRO A 35 -0.59 -19.43 9.87
N ILE A 36 -1.31 -18.54 10.57
CA ILE A 36 -0.84 -17.19 10.93
C ILE A 36 0.41 -17.27 11.81
N THR A 37 1.40 -16.41 11.54
CA THR A 37 2.65 -16.36 12.32
C THR A 37 2.41 -16.10 13.82
N ARG A 38 3.19 -16.80 14.66
CA ARG A 38 3.23 -16.59 16.11
C ARG A 38 4.27 -15.55 16.54
N SER A 39 5.02 -15.00 15.59
CA SER A 39 6.06 -13.98 15.84
C SER A 39 5.58 -12.86 16.77
N VAL A 40 6.48 -12.39 17.63
CA VAL A 40 6.21 -11.32 18.61
C VAL A 40 6.50 -9.92 18.06
N GLN A 41 6.93 -9.81 16.81
CA GLN A 41 7.24 -8.53 16.18
C GLN A 41 6.02 -7.58 16.15
N ASP A 42 6.21 -6.29 16.39
CA ASP A 42 5.12 -5.29 16.44
C ASP A 42 4.74 -4.69 15.07
N THR A 43 4.42 -5.56 14.11
CA THR A 43 3.88 -5.24 12.77
C THR A 43 2.47 -5.78 12.59
N ASN A 44 1.80 -5.40 11.50
CA ASN A 44 0.42 -5.80 11.24
C ASN A 44 0.25 -7.27 10.83
N PHE A 45 1.33 -7.93 10.35
CA PHE A 45 1.36 -9.30 9.81
C PHE A 45 0.40 -9.60 8.65
N CYS A 46 -0.41 -8.62 8.23
CA CYS A 46 -1.36 -8.73 7.15
C CYS A 46 -1.38 -7.44 6.35
N ALA A 47 -1.45 -7.58 5.03
CA ALA A 47 -1.61 -6.48 4.09
C ALA A 47 -2.71 -6.85 3.10
N VAL A 48 -3.63 -5.93 2.84
CA VAL A 48 -4.79 -6.18 1.98
C VAL A 48 -4.86 -5.12 0.90
N ASN A 49 -5.33 -5.50 -0.27
CA ASN A 49 -5.68 -4.59 -1.35
C ASN A 49 -7.02 -5.02 -1.98
N PRO A 50 -7.56 -4.30 -2.98
CA PRO A 50 -8.84 -4.63 -3.60
C PRO A 50 -8.92 -6.01 -4.31
N ARG A 51 -7.84 -6.80 -4.33
CA ARG A 51 -7.78 -8.12 -4.97
C ARG A 51 -7.35 -9.23 -4.04
N PHE A 52 -6.46 -8.95 -3.09
CA PHE A 52 -5.78 -9.97 -2.31
C PHE A 52 -5.66 -9.62 -0.83
N VAL A 53 -5.73 -10.65 0.00
CA VAL A 53 -5.31 -10.66 1.40
C VAL A 53 -3.96 -11.38 1.46
N ALA A 54 -2.92 -10.66 1.90
CA ALA A 54 -1.61 -11.25 2.19
C ALA A 54 -1.41 -11.37 3.70
N VAL A 55 -0.87 -12.51 4.16
CA VAL A 55 -0.70 -12.81 5.58
C VAL A 55 0.60 -13.57 5.81
N ILE A 56 1.39 -13.11 6.78
CA ILE A 56 2.64 -13.77 7.17
C ILE A 56 2.32 -15.07 7.89
N THR A 57 2.95 -16.17 7.46
CA THR A 57 2.66 -17.51 7.96
C THR A 57 3.77 -18.08 8.81
N GLU A 58 3.41 -19.01 9.69
CA GLU A 58 4.36 -19.87 10.40
C GLU A 58 4.96 -20.90 9.44
N CYS A 59 6.30 -20.96 9.40
CA CYS A 59 7.07 -21.89 8.56
C CYS A 59 8.20 -22.51 9.38
N ALA A 60 8.46 -23.80 9.17
CA ALA A 60 9.52 -24.52 9.90
C ALA A 60 10.95 -24.21 9.37
N GLY A 61 11.07 -23.55 8.21
CA GLY A 61 12.35 -23.14 7.62
C GLY A 61 12.18 -21.96 6.68
N GLY A 62 13.04 -20.95 6.82
CA GLY A 62 12.96 -19.69 6.06
C GLY A 62 11.79 -18.81 6.49
N GLY A 63 11.33 -17.94 5.58
CA GLY A 63 10.15 -17.10 5.79
C GLY A 63 9.20 -17.14 4.60
N ALA A 64 7.90 -17.19 4.88
CA ALA A 64 6.89 -17.14 3.85
C ALA A 64 5.64 -16.36 4.29
N PHE A 65 4.84 -16.00 3.30
CA PHE A 65 3.50 -15.46 3.48
C PHE A 65 2.55 -16.05 2.43
N LEU A 66 1.26 -16.07 2.74
CA LEU A 66 0.20 -16.46 1.81
C LEU A 66 -0.35 -15.23 1.12
N VAL A 67 -0.82 -15.41 -0.11
CA VAL A 67 -1.60 -14.42 -0.85
C VAL A 67 -2.88 -15.10 -1.33
N ILE A 68 -4.01 -14.63 -0.82
CA ILE A 68 -5.34 -15.22 -1.06
C ILE A 68 -6.21 -14.19 -1.75
N SER A 69 -6.94 -14.60 -2.79
CA SER A 69 -7.92 -13.71 -3.44
C SER A 69 -9.01 -13.31 -2.46
N ILE A 70 -9.40 -12.03 -2.44
CA ILE A 70 -10.48 -11.55 -1.57
C ILE A 70 -11.82 -12.22 -1.89
N ARG A 71 -11.97 -12.74 -3.13
CA ARG A 71 -13.18 -13.42 -3.60
C ARG A 71 -13.27 -14.88 -3.15
N HIS A 72 -12.17 -15.47 -2.68
CA HIS A 72 -12.11 -16.87 -2.25
C HIS A 72 -12.05 -16.94 -0.72
N ALA A 73 -13.13 -16.50 -0.07
CA ALA A 73 -13.32 -16.70 1.36
C ALA A 73 -13.74 -18.14 1.67
N GLY A 74 -13.68 -18.52 2.94
CA GLY A 74 -13.97 -19.86 3.45
C GLY A 74 -12.71 -20.59 3.92
N LYS A 75 -12.74 -21.91 3.86
CA LYS A 75 -11.62 -22.75 4.29
C LYS A 75 -10.46 -22.65 3.28
N VAL A 76 -9.30 -22.21 3.75
CA VAL A 76 -8.08 -22.14 2.94
C VAL A 76 -7.47 -23.53 2.83
N ASP A 77 -7.06 -23.90 1.62
CA ASP A 77 -6.35 -25.17 1.39
C ASP A 77 -5.03 -25.19 2.19
N PRO A 78 -4.77 -26.21 3.02
CA PRO A 78 -3.48 -26.37 3.68
C PRO A 78 -2.26 -26.34 2.74
N HIS A 79 -2.45 -26.74 1.47
CA HIS A 79 -1.43 -26.72 0.42
C HIS A 79 -1.51 -25.48 -0.47
N HIS A 80 -2.25 -24.44 -0.06
CA HIS A 80 -2.31 -23.18 -0.79
C HIS A 80 -0.89 -22.65 -1.05
N PRO A 81 -0.55 -22.30 -2.31
CA PRO A 81 0.80 -21.89 -2.64
C PRO A 81 1.28 -20.65 -1.88
N ARG A 82 2.57 -20.64 -1.53
CA ARG A 82 3.17 -19.60 -0.70
C ARG A 82 4.11 -18.72 -1.50
N VAL A 83 4.34 -17.51 -1.00
CA VAL A 83 5.50 -16.71 -1.42
C VAL A 83 6.64 -17.01 -0.45
N CYS A 84 7.63 -17.75 -0.93
CA CYS A 84 8.67 -18.38 -0.12
C CYS A 84 10.05 -18.28 -0.81
N GLY A 85 10.75 -17.16 -0.62
CA GLY A 85 12.14 -17.01 -1.05
C GLY A 85 13.04 -16.27 -0.06
N HIS A 86 12.53 -16.01 1.15
CA HIS A 86 13.33 -15.49 2.27
C HIS A 86 13.99 -16.63 3.04
N LYS A 87 15.22 -16.39 3.50
CA LYS A 87 16.02 -17.35 4.29
C LYS A 87 15.78 -17.24 5.80
N GLY A 88 15.04 -16.23 6.24
CA GLY A 88 14.63 -16.02 7.63
C GLY A 88 13.17 -15.54 7.69
N ASN A 89 12.61 -15.43 8.90
CA ASN A 89 11.21 -15.06 9.07
C ASN A 89 10.89 -13.74 8.38
N VAL A 90 9.71 -13.67 7.73
CA VAL A 90 9.18 -12.40 7.21
C VAL A 90 8.64 -11.60 8.39
N LEU A 91 9.05 -10.33 8.48
CA LEU A 91 8.73 -9.44 9.60
C LEU A 91 7.64 -8.42 9.24
N ASP A 92 7.59 -7.98 7.98
CA ASP A 92 6.55 -7.07 7.48
C ASP A 92 6.28 -7.31 5.99
N ILE A 93 5.06 -6.96 5.56
CA ILE A 93 4.61 -7.06 4.16
C ILE A 93 3.73 -5.85 3.82
N LYS A 94 3.91 -5.26 2.63
CA LYS A 94 3.12 -4.10 2.17
C LYS A 94 2.86 -4.15 0.67
N TRP A 95 1.59 -3.99 0.28
CA TRP A 95 1.20 -3.81 -1.12
C TRP A 95 1.70 -2.48 -1.64
N ASN A 96 2.16 -2.47 -2.89
CA ASN A 96 2.43 -1.23 -3.61
C ASN A 96 1.12 -0.47 -3.81
N PRO A 97 1.03 0.83 -3.43
CA PRO A 97 -0.20 1.61 -3.54
C PRO A 97 -0.69 1.79 -5.00
N PHE A 98 0.22 1.63 -5.97
CA PHE A 98 -0.05 1.86 -7.39
C PHE A 98 -0.18 0.58 -8.22
N SER A 99 0.04 -0.59 -7.61
CA SER A 99 -0.09 -1.87 -8.30
C SER A 99 -0.65 -2.92 -7.35
N ASP A 100 -1.89 -3.34 -7.63
CA ASP A 100 -2.57 -4.39 -6.87
C ASP A 100 -1.91 -5.78 -7.01
N PHE A 101 -0.89 -5.90 -7.86
CA PHE A 101 -0.15 -7.15 -8.13
C PHE A 101 1.29 -7.09 -7.63
N CYS A 102 1.71 -6.03 -6.95
CA CYS A 102 3.07 -5.89 -6.44
C CYS A 102 3.08 -5.79 -4.92
N ILE A 103 3.83 -6.66 -4.24
CA ILE A 103 3.98 -6.66 -2.79
C ILE A 103 5.45 -6.67 -2.41
N ALA A 104 5.81 -5.91 -1.38
CA ALA A 104 7.12 -5.94 -0.76
C ALA A 104 7.07 -6.75 0.55
N SER A 105 8.16 -7.45 0.87
CA SER A 105 8.35 -8.14 2.13
C SER A 105 9.75 -7.88 2.69
N CYS A 106 9.89 -7.84 4.01
CA CYS A 106 11.19 -7.71 4.67
C CYS A 106 11.40 -8.81 5.71
N SER A 107 12.66 -9.16 6.00
CA SER A 107 12.96 -10.41 6.72
C SER A 107 14.14 -10.32 7.68
N GLU A 108 14.21 -11.33 8.55
CA GLU A 108 15.38 -11.66 9.36
C GLU A 108 16.64 -11.95 8.54
N ASP A 109 16.51 -12.31 7.26
CA ASP A 109 17.64 -12.54 6.36
C ASP A 109 18.35 -11.25 5.88
N THR A 110 18.01 -10.09 6.46
CA THR A 110 18.54 -8.75 6.15
C THR A 110 18.14 -8.16 4.79
N THR A 111 17.26 -8.84 4.04
CA THR A 111 16.82 -8.39 2.72
C THR A 111 15.39 -7.86 2.72
N VAL A 112 15.11 -7.03 1.73
CA VAL A 112 13.75 -6.71 1.29
C VAL A 112 13.55 -7.30 -0.11
N LYS A 113 12.42 -7.95 -0.35
CA LYS A 113 12.09 -8.57 -1.63
C LYS A 113 10.79 -8.00 -2.20
N ILE A 114 10.77 -7.79 -3.50
CA ILE A 114 9.61 -7.33 -4.27
C ILE A 114 9.08 -8.49 -5.08
N TRP A 115 7.78 -8.73 -5.01
CA TRP A 115 7.13 -9.87 -5.65
C TRP A 115 6.04 -9.40 -6.60
N ASP A 116 5.97 -10.03 -7.76
CA ASP A 116 4.83 -9.91 -8.66
C ASP A 116 3.87 -11.06 -8.39
N ILE A 117 2.62 -10.73 -8.10
CA ILE A 117 1.55 -11.67 -7.84
C ILE A 117 0.73 -11.86 -9.12
N PRO A 118 0.54 -13.09 -9.62
CA PRO A 118 -0.22 -13.32 -10.84
C PRO A 118 -1.67 -12.84 -10.71
N LYS A 119 -2.24 -12.34 -11.81
CA LYS A 119 -3.61 -11.80 -11.84
C LYS A 119 -4.68 -12.77 -11.34
N ASN A 120 -4.49 -14.05 -11.62
CA ASN A 120 -5.41 -15.14 -11.27
C ASN A 120 -5.10 -15.77 -9.91
N GLY A 121 -4.20 -15.18 -9.11
CA GLY A 121 -3.72 -15.74 -7.85
C GLY A 121 -2.54 -16.69 -8.02
N THR A 122 -1.99 -17.14 -6.90
CA THR A 122 -0.82 -18.03 -6.84
C THR A 122 -1.23 -19.48 -7.11
N MET A 123 -0.80 -20.03 -8.25
CA MET A 123 -1.04 -21.44 -8.62
C MET A 123 0.09 -22.38 -8.18
N LYS A 124 1.28 -21.82 -7.94
CA LYS A 124 2.49 -22.51 -7.47
C LYS A 124 3.25 -21.58 -6.55
N ASP A 125 4.12 -22.15 -5.74
CA ASP A 125 4.97 -21.40 -4.84
C ASP A 125 5.81 -20.37 -5.62
N ILE A 126 5.83 -19.13 -5.13
CA ILE A 126 6.65 -18.05 -5.68
C ILE A 126 7.93 -17.99 -4.86
N THR A 127 9.03 -18.48 -5.43
CA THR A 127 10.33 -18.56 -4.74
C THR A 127 11.34 -17.51 -5.21
N VAL A 128 11.11 -16.93 -6.40
CA VAL A 128 12.01 -15.95 -7.02
C VAL A 128 11.37 -14.56 -6.95
N PRO A 129 11.99 -13.58 -6.27
CA PRO A 129 11.49 -12.22 -6.25
C PRO A 129 11.81 -11.50 -7.56
N ARG A 130 11.00 -10.49 -7.90
CA ARG A 130 11.29 -9.56 -9.01
C ARG A 130 12.53 -8.72 -8.73
N LYS A 131 12.64 -8.21 -7.49
CA LYS A 131 13.78 -7.44 -7.01
C LYS A 131 14.17 -7.90 -5.61
N GLU A 132 15.46 -7.89 -5.33
CA GLU A 132 16.03 -8.12 -4.00
C GLU A 132 16.89 -6.92 -3.61
N LEU A 133 16.60 -6.33 -2.46
CA LEU A 133 17.28 -5.16 -1.93
C LEU A 133 18.21 -5.61 -0.81
N GLN A 134 19.51 -5.43 -1.02
CA GLN A 134 20.58 -5.90 -0.13
C GLN A 134 21.42 -4.71 0.33
N GLY A 135 21.14 -4.18 1.52
CA GLY A 135 21.93 -3.07 2.05
C GLY A 135 22.01 -3.06 3.57
N HIS A 136 20.92 -3.44 4.23
CA HIS A 136 20.91 -3.54 5.69
C HIS A 136 21.86 -4.63 6.19
N SER A 137 22.52 -4.38 7.31
CA SER A 137 23.47 -5.33 7.94
C SER A 137 22.83 -6.22 9.00
N ARG A 138 21.56 -5.97 9.32
CA ARG A 138 20.77 -6.69 10.32
C ARG A 138 19.34 -6.87 9.81
N ARG A 139 18.55 -7.68 10.51
CA ARG A 139 17.16 -7.99 10.15
C ARG A 139 16.34 -6.72 9.86
N VAL A 140 15.60 -6.74 8.77
CA VAL A 140 14.78 -5.61 8.33
C VAL A 140 13.40 -5.74 8.94
N GLY A 141 13.02 -4.78 9.77
CA GLY A 141 11.84 -4.86 10.63
C GLY A 141 10.59 -4.19 10.08
N LEU A 142 10.75 -3.16 9.23
CA LEU A 142 9.65 -2.37 8.70
C LEU A 142 9.94 -1.93 7.25
N ILE A 143 8.88 -1.82 6.47
CA ILE A 143 8.90 -1.26 5.11
C ILE A 143 7.71 -0.34 4.88
N GLU A 144 7.89 0.72 4.12
CA GLU A 144 6.80 1.60 3.68
C GLU A 144 7.02 2.07 2.24
N TRP A 145 5.97 1.97 1.42
CA TRP A 145 5.98 2.52 0.06
C TRP A 145 5.79 4.03 0.10
N HIS A 146 6.43 4.76 -0.82
CA HIS A 146 6.15 6.18 -0.98
C HIS A 146 4.69 6.39 -1.43
N PRO A 147 3.95 7.34 -0.85
CA PRO A 147 2.50 7.48 -1.08
C PRO A 147 2.13 8.05 -2.45
N THR A 148 3.06 8.74 -3.13
CA THR A 148 2.78 9.47 -4.39
C THR A 148 3.76 9.20 -5.54
N ALA A 149 4.90 8.59 -5.26
CA ALA A 149 5.99 8.42 -6.22
C ALA A 149 6.13 6.94 -6.55
N ASN A 150 6.06 6.61 -7.84
CA ASN A 150 6.13 5.22 -8.26
C ASN A 150 7.47 4.60 -7.88
N ASN A 151 7.47 3.32 -7.50
CA ASN A 151 8.69 2.52 -7.34
C ASN A 151 9.73 3.08 -6.34
N VAL A 152 9.30 3.91 -5.38
CA VAL A 152 10.11 4.33 -4.23
C VAL A 152 9.66 3.58 -2.97
N LEU A 153 10.60 2.93 -2.30
CA LEU A 153 10.35 2.14 -1.08
C LEU A 153 11.34 2.53 0.02
N PHE A 154 10.86 2.58 1.26
CA PHE A 154 11.67 2.81 2.46
C PHE A 154 11.73 1.52 3.28
N SER A 155 12.90 1.24 3.84
CA SER A 155 13.09 0.12 4.76
C SER A 155 13.89 0.56 5.97
N THR A 156 13.62 -0.04 7.13
CA THR A 156 14.46 0.13 8.31
C THR A 156 14.69 -1.18 9.03
N ALA A 157 15.86 -1.30 9.63
CA ALA A 157 16.37 -2.52 10.20
C ALA A 157 16.97 -2.32 11.58
N TYR A 158 17.40 -3.42 12.18
CA TYR A 158 18.07 -3.43 13.48
C TYR A 158 19.51 -2.87 13.43
N ASP A 159 19.94 -2.34 12.28
CA ASP A 159 21.13 -1.52 12.12
C ASP A 159 20.86 -0.02 12.30
N TYR A 160 19.63 0.32 12.70
CA TYR A 160 19.14 1.66 13.04
C TYR A 160 19.16 2.65 11.89
N LYS A 161 19.27 2.16 10.65
CA LYS A 161 19.23 3.00 9.46
C LYS A 161 17.84 2.95 8.83
N VAL A 162 17.49 4.02 8.14
CA VAL A 162 16.42 4.00 7.13
C VAL A 162 17.07 4.08 5.75
N MET A 163 16.75 3.14 4.87
CA MET A 163 17.24 3.11 3.50
C MET A 163 16.10 3.43 2.54
N VAL A 164 16.40 4.28 1.56
CA VAL A 164 15.49 4.69 0.49
C VAL A 164 15.91 3.98 -0.79
N TRP A 165 14.97 3.31 -1.44
CA TRP A 165 15.21 2.49 -2.61
C TRP A 165 14.45 3.02 -3.81
N ASN A 166 15.15 3.16 -4.93
CA ASN A 166 14.53 3.33 -6.24
C ASN A 166 14.52 1.95 -6.92
N LEU A 167 13.33 1.48 -7.32
CA LEU A 167 13.17 0.20 -8.01
C LEU A 167 13.22 0.31 -9.54
N ASP A 168 13.29 1.53 -10.09
CA ASP A 168 13.44 1.84 -11.53
C ASP A 168 14.88 1.62 -12.00
N THR A 169 15.44 0.45 -11.69
CA THR A 169 16.75 0.01 -12.16
C THR A 169 16.60 -1.30 -12.93
N PRO A 170 17.48 -1.64 -13.89
CA PRO A 170 17.39 -2.91 -14.59
C PRO A 170 17.80 -4.11 -13.71
N GLU A 171 18.68 -3.91 -12.72
CA GLU A 171 19.27 -4.99 -11.91
C GLU A 171 18.23 -5.66 -11.00
N GLN A 172 18.19 -6.98 -10.99
CA GLN A 172 17.32 -7.73 -10.06
C GLN A 172 17.76 -7.57 -8.60
N VAL A 173 19.06 -7.39 -8.35
CA VAL A 173 19.61 -7.19 -7.01
C VAL A 173 20.11 -5.76 -6.89
N ILE A 174 19.49 -4.98 -6.00
CA ILE A 174 19.85 -3.59 -5.74
C ILE A 174 20.62 -3.55 -4.43
N LYS A 175 21.90 -3.17 -4.49
CA LYS A 175 22.77 -3.11 -3.31
C LYS A 175 22.97 -1.70 -2.75
N ASN A 176 22.74 -0.69 -3.58
CA ASN A 176 23.00 0.70 -3.26
C ASN A 176 21.65 1.43 -3.13
N PRO A 177 21.18 1.71 -1.91
CA PRO A 177 20.03 2.58 -1.72
C PRO A 177 20.34 3.99 -2.24
N VAL A 178 19.33 4.71 -2.74
CA VAL A 178 19.52 6.10 -3.20
C VAL A 178 19.84 7.04 -2.05
N LYS A 179 19.37 6.71 -0.84
CA LYS A 179 19.70 7.43 0.38
C LYS A 179 19.76 6.47 1.57
N THR A 180 20.70 6.70 2.47
CA THR A 180 20.74 6.08 3.80
C THR A 180 20.64 7.19 4.84
N ILE A 181 19.65 7.10 5.71
CA ILE A 181 19.38 8.03 6.81
C ILE A 181 19.89 7.38 8.10
N SER A 182 20.77 8.06 8.82
CA SER A 182 21.44 7.56 10.04
C SER A 182 21.22 8.48 11.25
N GLU A 183 20.03 9.06 11.35
CA GLU A 183 19.64 9.99 12.43
C GLU A 183 19.21 9.25 13.72
N HIS A 184 19.01 7.94 13.65
CA HIS A 184 18.51 7.11 14.75
C HIS A 184 19.66 6.39 15.46
N THR A 185 19.63 6.41 16.79
CA THR A 185 20.64 5.75 17.65
C THR A 185 20.16 4.43 18.25
N ASP A 186 18.91 4.06 17.99
CA ASP A 186 18.27 2.81 18.44
C ASP A 186 17.21 2.39 17.39
N LEU A 187 16.47 1.33 17.67
CA LEU A 187 15.50 0.73 16.76
C LEU A 187 14.35 1.68 16.42
N VAL A 188 14.13 1.89 15.12
CA VAL A 188 12.93 2.54 14.59
C VAL A 188 11.73 1.61 14.76
N LEU A 189 10.68 2.09 15.43
CA LEU A 189 9.49 1.32 15.81
C LEU A 189 8.28 1.54 14.88
N SER A 190 8.28 2.66 14.15
CA SER A 190 7.24 3.06 13.21
C SER A 190 7.77 4.07 12.21
N MET A 191 7.24 4.03 11.00
CA MET A 191 7.44 5.04 9.96
C MET A 191 6.07 5.46 9.42
N SER A 192 5.90 6.74 9.09
CA SER A 192 4.68 7.25 8.44
C SER A 192 5.04 8.41 7.52
N PHE A 193 4.42 8.47 6.34
CA PHE A 193 4.56 9.58 5.41
C PHE A 193 3.46 10.61 5.59
N ASN A 194 3.79 11.87 5.35
CA ASN A 194 2.76 12.89 5.10
C ASN A 194 2.09 12.64 3.74
N THR A 195 1.05 13.41 3.43
CA THR A 195 0.16 13.15 2.29
C THR A 195 0.87 13.18 0.93
N ASP A 196 1.85 14.05 0.73
CA ASP A 196 2.62 14.16 -0.53
C ASP A 196 3.91 13.31 -0.55
N GLY A 197 4.32 12.76 0.60
CA GLY A 197 5.53 11.97 0.77
C GLY A 197 6.83 12.79 0.92
N SER A 198 6.75 14.11 1.00
CA SER A 198 7.94 14.97 1.20
C SER A 198 8.56 14.80 2.60
N LYS A 199 7.75 14.48 3.61
CA LYS A 199 8.18 14.28 5.00
C LYS A 199 7.85 12.88 5.50
N MET A 200 8.71 12.35 6.36
CA MET A 200 8.51 11.09 7.07
C MET A 200 8.65 11.32 8.58
N ALA A 201 7.74 10.75 9.35
CA ALA A 201 7.74 10.73 10.80
C ALA A 201 8.18 9.35 11.27
N THR A 202 9.01 9.32 12.30
CA THR A 202 9.52 8.08 12.89
C THR A 202 9.40 8.12 14.41
N SER A 203 8.99 7.00 15.02
CA SER A 203 9.15 6.77 16.45
C SER A 203 10.31 5.80 16.66
N CYS A 204 11.11 6.03 17.70
CA CYS A 204 12.32 5.28 17.96
C CYS A 204 12.42 4.85 19.43
N LYS A 205 13.06 3.71 19.66
CA LYS A 205 13.28 3.14 21.00
C LYS A 205 14.17 4.03 21.89
N ASP A 206 14.90 4.97 21.29
CA ASP A 206 15.60 6.07 21.98
C ASP A 206 14.65 7.11 22.64
N LYS A 207 13.32 6.87 22.56
CA LYS A 207 12.23 7.69 23.12
C LYS A 207 12.01 9.01 22.39
N LYS A 208 12.46 9.12 21.14
CA LYS A 208 12.26 10.31 20.32
C LYS A 208 11.29 10.05 19.17
N ILE A 209 10.52 11.08 18.85
CA ILE A 209 9.78 11.19 17.59
C ILE A 209 10.57 12.16 16.71
N ARG A 210 10.77 11.82 15.43
CA ARG A 210 11.46 12.68 14.48
C ARG A 210 10.62 12.89 13.23
N THR A 211 10.57 14.13 12.77
CA THR A 211 10.12 14.48 11.42
C THR A 211 11.37 14.73 10.56
N ILE A 212 11.46 14.04 9.44
CA ILE A 212 12.63 14.01 8.57
C ILE A 212 12.16 14.33 7.15
N ASP A 213 12.95 15.11 6.42
CA ASP A 213 12.79 15.26 4.98
C ASP A 213 13.08 13.91 4.32
N ALA A 214 12.07 13.32 3.68
CA ALA A 214 12.11 11.93 3.23
C ALA A 214 13.18 11.66 2.17
N ARG A 215 13.52 12.69 1.38
CA ARG A 215 14.44 12.61 0.24
C ARG A 215 15.88 12.88 0.64
N THR A 216 16.11 13.98 1.34
CA THR A 216 17.45 14.40 1.76
C THR A 216 17.93 13.66 3.01
N GLY A 217 17.01 13.13 3.82
CA GLY A 217 17.29 12.52 5.10
C GLY A 217 17.58 13.52 6.22
N ARG A 218 17.37 14.82 5.98
CA ARG A 218 17.63 15.88 6.95
C ARG A 218 16.59 15.84 8.07
N LEU A 219 17.06 15.84 9.31
CA LEU A 219 16.20 16.04 10.48
C LEU A 219 15.56 17.44 10.43
N LEU A 220 14.23 17.48 10.50
CA LEU A 220 13.44 18.73 10.50
C LEU A 220 13.00 19.09 11.92
N GLN A 221 12.42 18.13 12.64
CA GLN A 221 11.93 18.29 14.02
C GLN A 221 12.24 17.05 14.86
N GLU A 222 12.42 17.24 16.16
CA GLU A 222 12.64 16.15 17.11
C GLU A 222 11.89 16.44 18.43
N ALA A 223 11.07 15.47 18.87
CA ALA A 223 10.44 15.46 20.19
C ALA A 223 11.19 14.49 21.11
N ASN A 224 11.53 14.90 22.34
CA ASN A 224 12.03 13.99 23.37
C ASN A 224 10.90 13.59 24.33
N CYS A 225 10.31 12.42 24.09
CA CYS A 225 9.09 11.99 24.76
C CYS A 225 9.42 11.25 26.07
N LYS A 226 9.86 12.00 27.10
CA LYS A 226 10.23 11.40 28.41
C LYS A 226 9.03 10.77 29.13
N SER A 227 7.86 11.40 29.04
CA SER A 227 6.60 10.96 29.65
C SER A 227 5.77 10.03 28.77
N HIS A 228 6.00 10.03 27.46
CA HIS A 228 5.23 9.28 26.46
C HIS A 228 6.15 8.39 25.61
N LYS A 229 6.24 7.10 25.94
CA LYS A 229 7.08 6.15 25.18
C LYS A 229 6.37 5.78 23.87
N ALA A 230 6.59 6.60 22.83
CA ALA A 230 5.95 6.41 21.52
C ALA A 230 6.40 5.11 20.84
N ASN A 231 5.44 4.23 20.57
CA ASN A 231 5.65 2.99 19.82
C ASN A 231 5.25 3.15 18.35
N LYS A 232 4.16 3.88 18.07
CA LYS A 232 3.71 4.20 16.71
C LYS A 232 3.59 5.70 16.52
N VAL A 233 3.79 6.15 15.28
CA VAL A 233 3.57 7.53 14.85
C VAL A 233 2.85 7.53 13.50
N LEU A 234 1.94 8.48 13.30
CA LEU A 234 1.22 8.70 12.06
C LEU A 234 1.11 10.18 11.73
N PHE A 235 1.24 10.52 10.45
CA PHE A 235 0.75 11.80 9.94
C PHE A 235 -0.76 11.83 9.82
N LEU A 236 -1.33 12.93 10.30
CA LEU A 236 -2.70 13.36 10.04
C LEU A 236 -2.62 14.54 9.05
N GLY A 237 -2.03 14.30 7.87
CA GLY A 237 -1.52 15.36 6.99
C GLY A 237 -2.57 16.40 6.55
N ASN A 238 -3.83 16.00 6.41
CA ASN A 238 -4.95 16.89 6.12
C ASN A 238 -5.32 17.82 7.30
N LEU A 239 -4.82 17.55 8.51
CA LEU A 239 -5.02 18.36 9.71
C LEU A 239 -3.73 19.06 10.17
N ASN A 240 -2.61 18.91 9.45
CA ASN A 240 -1.29 19.41 9.84
C ASN A 240 -0.84 18.96 11.24
N MET A 241 -1.14 17.71 11.60
CA MET A 241 -0.85 17.13 12.92
C MET A 241 -0.12 15.80 12.80
N LEU A 242 0.55 15.41 13.88
CA LEU A 242 1.07 14.05 14.09
C LEU A 242 0.32 13.41 15.25
N LEU A 243 0.08 12.10 15.16
CA LEU A 243 -0.41 11.28 16.25
C LEU A 243 0.67 10.28 16.63
N SER A 244 0.96 10.16 17.92
CA SER A 244 1.72 9.03 18.45
C SER A 244 0.90 8.20 19.43
N THR A 245 1.09 6.89 19.38
CA THR A 245 0.58 5.96 20.39
C THR A 245 1.74 5.34 21.14
N GLY A 246 1.57 5.16 22.44
CA GLY A 246 2.66 4.75 23.30
C GLY A 246 2.19 4.41 24.69
N ASN A 247 3.11 4.46 25.64
CA ASN A 247 2.81 4.28 27.06
C ASN A 247 3.20 5.53 27.85
N SER A 248 2.33 5.95 28.75
CA SER A 248 2.62 7.05 29.68
C SER A 248 3.66 6.64 30.73
N ARG A 249 4.12 7.60 31.54
CA ARG A 249 5.00 7.34 32.69
C ARG A 249 4.42 6.33 33.69
N TRP A 250 3.09 6.20 33.75
CA TRP A 250 2.36 5.27 34.60
C TRP A 250 2.06 3.94 33.91
N ASN A 251 2.64 3.72 32.73
CA ASN A 251 2.46 2.52 31.91
C ASN A 251 1.03 2.32 31.38
N HIS A 252 0.19 3.34 31.41
CA HIS A 252 -1.07 3.34 30.66
C HIS A 252 -0.80 3.52 29.17
N ARG A 253 -1.59 2.87 28.32
CA ARG A 253 -1.59 3.18 26.88
C ARG A 253 -2.11 4.60 26.71
N GLN A 254 -1.36 5.39 25.96
CA GLN A 254 -1.59 6.81 25.81
C GLN A 254 -1.53 7.17 24.33
N ILE A 255 -2.33 8.16 23.94
CA ILE A 255 -2.19 8.87 22.67
C ILE A 255 -1.69 10.28 22.93
N ALA A 256 -0.83 10.78 22.04
CA ALA A 256 -0.41 12.17 22.03
C ALA A 256 -0.57 12.74 20.62
N LEU A 257 -1.11 13.95 20.56
CA LEU A 257 -1.22 14.74 19.34
C LEU A 257 -0.16 15.82 19.35
N TRP A 258 0.43 16.09 18.20
CA TRP A 258 1.51 17.05 18.03
C TRP A 258 1.21 17.96 16.85
N ASP A 259 1.70 19.19 16.90
CA ASP A 259 1.80 20.01 15.70
C ASP A 259 2.88 19.39 14.79
N GLN A 260 2.58 19.28 13.50
CA GLN A 260 3.50 18.70 12.54
C GLN A 260 4.81 19.51 12.40
N GLU A 261 4.72 20.83 12.55
CA GLU A 261 5.83 21.76 12.38
C GLU A 261 6.50 22.14 13.70
N ASP A 262 5.88 21.85 14.85
CA ASP A 262 6.46 22.04 16.19
C ASP A 262 6.23 20.83 17.11
N LEU A 263 7.30 20.08 17.32
CA LEU A 263 7.33 18.89 18.17
C LEU A 263 7.75 19.17 19.63
N SER A 264 7.90 20.43 20.02
CA SER A 264 8.39 20.79 21.35
C SER A 264 7.45 20.39 22.49
N VAL A 265 6.13 20.52 22.27
CA VAL A 265 5.08 20.21 23.25
C VAL A 265 3.89 19.54 22.54
N PRO A 266 3.30 18.47 23.11
CA PRO A 266 2.09 17.88 22.55
C PRO A 266 0.89 18.82 22.68
N LEU A 267 0.04 18.85 21.65
CA LEU A 267 -1.23 19.57 21.62
C LEU A 267 -2.25 18.97 22.60
N ALA A 268 -2.25 17.64 22.72
CA ALA A 268 -3.09 16.90 23.64
C ALA A 268 -2.41 15.57 24.00
N GLU A 269 -2.62 15.11 25.24
CA GLU A 269 -2.26 13.77 25.69
C GLU A 269 -3.49 13.13 26.37
N GLU A 270 -3.84 11.91 26.01
CA GLU A 270 -4.98 11.19 26.57
C GLU A 270 -4.58 9.76 26.94
N ASP A 271 -4.70 9.43 28.23
CA ASP A 271 -4.54 8.06 28.74
C ASP A 271 -5.81 7.26 28.42
N LEU A 272 -5.65 6.05 27.87
CA LEU A 272 -6.75 5.20 27.42
C LEU A 272 -7.08 4.09 28.42
N ASP A 273 -6.11 3.22 28.72
CA ASP A 273 -6.27 2.09 29.65
C ASP A 273 -4.91 1.52 30.10
N GLY A 274 -4.92 0.55 31.02
CA GLY A 274 -3.73 -0.09 31.58
C GLY A 274 -3.24 -1.35 30.84
N SER A 275 -3.72 -1.62 29.63
CA SER A 275 -3.29 -2.81 28.87
C SER A 275 -1.84 -2.72 28.39
N SER A 276 -1.18 -3.87 28.19
CA SER A 276 0.23 -3.91 27.77
C SER A 276 0.46 -4.03 26.26
N GLY A 277 -0.58 -4.41 25.50
CA GLY A 277 -0.48 -4.60 24.05
C GLY A 277 -0.21 -3.30 23.29
N VAL A 278 0.79 -3.31 22.39
CA VAL A 278 1.10 -2.16 21.53
C VAL A 278 -0.15 -1.73 20.77
N LEU A 279 -0.47 -0.43 20.87
CA LEU A 279 -1.65 0.16 20.26
C LEU A 279 -1.32 0.63 18.84
N PHE A 280 -2.00 0.07 17.84
CA PHE A 280 -1.84 0.44 16.45
C PHE A 280 -2.88 1.50 16.08
N PRO A 281 -2.46 2.71 15.69
CA PRO A 281 -3.36 3.69 15.12
C PRO A 281 -3.56 3.44 13.63
N PHE A 282 -4.77 3.68 13.14
CA PHE A 282 -5.12 3.71 11.72
C PHE A 282 -5.97 4.93 11.45
N TYR A 283 -5.51 5.82 10.59
CA TYR A 283 -6.19 7.06 10.29
C TYR A 283 -6.77 7.05 8.87
N ASP A 284 -8.01 7.48 8.76
CA ASP A 284 -8.70 7.66 7.50
C ASP A 284 -8.78 9.17 7.17
N PRO A 285 -7.98 9.67 6.21
CA PRO A 285 -7.96 11.09 5.87
C PRO A 285 -9.25 11.57 5.20
N ASP A 286 -10.06 10.68 4.61
CA ASP A 286 -11.30 11.05 3.93
C ASP A 286 -12.43 11.38 4.92
N THR A 287 -12.44 10.71 6.08
CA THR A 287 -13.49 10.83 7.10
C THR A 287 -13.01 11.44 8.40
N HIS A 288 -11.70 11.68 8.53
CA HIS A 288 -11.03 12.07 9.78
C HIS A 288 -11.23 11.09 10.93
N MET A 289 -11.57 9.83 10.63
CA MET A 289 -11.72 8.79 11.64
C MET A 289 -10.36 8.19 12.01
N LEU A 290 -10.12 8.06 13.30
CA LEU A 290 -8.99 7.35 13.87
C LEU A 290 -9.48 6.05 14.52
N TYR A 291 -8.89 4.93 14.14
CA TYR A 291 -9.14 3.62 14.73
C TYR A 291 -7.92 3.20 15.55
N LEU A 292 -8.13 2.80 16.79
CA LEU A 292 -7.10 2.34 17.71
C LEU A 292 -7.35 0.88 18.07
N ALA A 293 -6.35 0.05 17.82
CA ALA A 293 -6.48 -1.40 17.96
C ALA A 293 -5.18 -1.98 18.54
N GLY A 294 -5.24 -2.60 19.72
CA GLY A 294 -4.07 -3.18 20.36
C GLY A 294 -3.82 -4.62 19.93
N LYS A 295 -2.55 -5.05 19.93
CA LYS A 295 -2.23 -6.47 19.88
C LYS A 295 -2.66 -7.16 21.16
N GLY A 296 -3.38 -8.28 21.02
CA GLY A 296 -3.98 -9.00 22.13
C GLY A 296 -5.35 -8.46 22.56
N ASP A 297 -5.78 -7.31 22.04
CA ASP A 297 -7.10 -6.77 22.34
C ASP A 297 -8.19 -7.46 21.52
N GLY A 298 -9.38 -7.56 22.10
CA GLY A 298 -10.59 -7.97 21.40
C GLY A 298 -11.39 -6.81 20.80
N ASN A 299 -11.09 -5.57 21.20
CA ASN A 299 -11.80 -4.38 20.75
C ASN A 299 -11.00 -3.54 19.73
N ILE A 300 -11.75 -2.72 18.99
CA ILE A 300 -11.23 -1.68 18.10
C ILE A 300 -12.01 -0.41 18.44
N ARG A 301 -11.34 0.58 19.00
CA ARG A 301 -11.94 1.87 19.36
C ARG A 301 -11.84 2.82 18.17
N TYR A 302 -12.85 3.64 17.95
CA TYR A 302 -12.80 4.65 16.91
C TYR A 302 -13.24 6.03 17.39
N TYR A 303 -12.53 7.02 16.89
CA TYR A 303 -12.56 8.41 17.26
C TYR A 303 -12.71 9.25 15.99
N GLU A 304 -13.23 10.46 16.12
CA GLU A 304 -13.13 11.50 15.11
C GLU A 304 -12.05 12.48 15.55
N ILE A 305 -11.17 12.86 14.61
CA ILE A 305 -10.10 13.81 14.86
C ILE A 305 -10.42 15.15 14.19
N SER A 306 -10.17 16.24 14.92
CA SER A 306 -10.34 17.60 14.45
C SER A 306 -9.05 18.40 14.68
N SER A 307 -8.84 19.44 13.88
CA SER A 307 -7.79 20.44 14.08
C SER A 307 -8.07 21.37 15.28
N GLU A 308 -9.28 21.33 15.83
CA GLU A 308 -9.72 22.17 16.96
C GLU A 308 -10.06 21.32 18.18
N LYS A 309 -9.95 21.92 19.38
CA LYS A 309 -10.32 21.28 20.65
C LYS A 309 -11.78 20.77 20.60
N PRO A 310 -12.07 19.56 21.11
CA PRO A 310 -11.21 18.71 21.95
C PRO A 310 -10.16 17.86 21.20
N TYR A 311 -9.96 18.08 19.89
CA TYR A 311 -9.08 17.34 18.97
C TYR A 311 -9.48 15.89 18.75
N VAL A 312 -9.69 15.13 19.82
CA VAL A 312 -10.07 13.72 19.80
C VAL A 312 -11.47 13.59 20.37
N GLN A 313 -12.38 13.02 19.59
CA GLN A 313 -13.74 12.73 20.04
C GLN A 313 -14.01 11.24 19.93
N PHE A 314 -14.17 10.55 21.06
CA PHE A 314 -14.58 9.15 21.07
C PHE A 314 -15.98 8.97 20.48
N LEU A 315 -16.11 8.02 19.56
CA LEU A 315 -17.40 7.71 18.93
C LEU A 315 -18.00 6.45 19.53
N ASN A 316 -17.34 5.31 19.30
CA ASN A 316 -17.78 3.99 19.74
C ASN A 316 -16.62 2.99 19.61
N GLU A 317 -16.87 1.71 19.92
CA GLU A 317 -15.92 0.63 19.73
C GLU A 317 -16.60 -0.62 19.19
N HIS A 318 -15.86 -1.40 18.39
CA HIS A 318 -16.24 -2.76 18.05
C HIS A 318 -15.65 -3.68 19.11
N ARG A 319 -16.45 -4.61 19.65
CA ARG A 319 -16.01 -5.55 20.68
C ARG A 319 -16.10 -6.98 20.17
N SER A 320 -15.07 -7.76 20.46
CA SER A 320 -15.02 -9.20 20.25
C SER A 320 -14.35 -9.85 21.46
N ILE A 321 -14.72 -11.08 21.77
CA ILE A 321 -14.06 -11.89 22.80
C ILE A 321 -12.73 -12.47 22.32
N LEU A 322 -12.46 -12.41 21.01
CA LEU A 322 -11.29 -13.01 20.39
C LEU A 322 -10.17 -11.96 20.28
N PRO A 323 -8.98 -12.25 20.84
CA PRO A 323 -7.84 -11.34 20.77
C PRO A 323 -7.27 -11.31 19.35
N GLN A 324 -6.94 -10.11 18.87
CA GLN A 324 -6.33 -9.92 17.56
C GLN A 324 -4.80 -9.92 17.65
N LYS A 325 -4.14 -10.64 16.73
CA LYS A 325 -2.68 -10.70 16.60
C LYS A 325 -2.11 -9.60 15.70
N GLY A 326 -2.90 -9.20 14.71
CA GLY A 326 -2.54 -8.25 13.66
C GLY A 326 -3.79 -7.88 12.85
N LEU A 327 -3.65 -6.86 12.01
CA LEU A 327 -4.76 -6.22 11.30
C LEU A 327 -4.33 -5.89 9.88
N GLY A 328 -5.01 -6.46 8.89
CA GLY A 328 -4.98 -5.97 7.51
C GLY A 328 -5.99 -4.83 7.32
N ILE A 329 -5.69 -3.90 6.43
CA ILE A 329 -6.54 -2.74 6.14
C ILE A 329 -6.90 -2.75 4.67
N MET A 330 -8.19 -2.65 4.35
CA MET A 330 -8.65 -2.47 2.98
C MET A 330 -8.48 -1.01 2.54
N PRO A 331 -7.78 -0.73 1.43
CA PRO A 331 -7.77 0.60 0.83
C PRO A 331 -9.18 1.02 0.39
N LYS A 332 -9.44 2.32 0.35
CA LYS A 332 -10.74 2.91 -0.05
C LYS A 332 -11.33 2.33 -1.34
N ARG A 333 -10.46 2.01 -2.31
CA ARG A 333 -10.82 1.41 -3.61
C ARG A 333 -11.50 0.02 -3.52
N GLY A 334 -11.38 -0.69 -2.40
CA GLY A 334 -11.93 -2.03 -2.20
C GLY A 334 -13.08 -2.11 -1.18
N LEU A 335 -13.58 -0.96 -0.72
CA LEU A 335 -14.73 -0.89 0.17
C LEU A 335 -16.05 -1.07 -0.59
N ASP A 336 -17.06 -1.59 0.11
CA ASP A 336 -18.42 -1.68 -0.38
C ASP A 336 -19.18 -0.38 -0.10
N VAL A 337 -19.08 0.51 -1.08
CA VAL A 337 -19.72 1.83 -1.08
C VAL A 337 -21.25 1.74 -1.04
N CYS A 338 -21.84 0.70 -1.63
CA CYS A 338 -23.30 0.52 -1.65
C CYS A 338 -23.85 0.27 -0.24
N SER A 339 -23.09 -0.43 0.59
CA SER A 339 -23.43 -0.70 1.99
C SER A 339 -23.03 0.42 2.95
N CYS A 340 -22.61 1.59 2.46
CA CYS A 340 -22.08 2.69 3.28
C CYS A 340 -20.89 2.27 4.17
N GLU A 341 -20.08 1.32 3.70
CA GLU A 341 -18.86 0.91 4.38
C GLU A 341 -17.76 1.98 4.19
N VAL A 342 -17.24 2.51 5.30
CA VAL A 342 -16.21 3.56 5.29
C VAL A 342 -14.81 3.04 5.58
N PHE A 343 -14.72 1.86 6.21
CA PHE A 343 -13.46 1.23 6.57
C PHE A 343 -13.64 -0.29 6.72
N ARG A 344 -12.62 -1.10 6.43
CA ARG A 344 -12.67 -2.56 6.64
C ARG A 344 -11.34 -3.08 7.16
N PHE A 345 -11.40 -3.77 8.29
CA PHE A 345 -10.27 -4.52 8.86
C PHE A 345 -10.31 -5.98 8.43
N TYR A 346 -9.14 -6.62 8.41
CA TYR A 346 -8.97 -8.07 8.35
C TYR A 346 -8.22 -8.50 9.61
N ARG A 347 -8.98 -8.92 10.62
CA ARG A 347 -8.45 -9.25 11.96
C ARG A 347 -7.84 -10.64 11.94
N LEU A 348 -6.58 -10.75 12.35
CA LEU A 348 -5.89 -12.02 12.50
C LEU A 348 -6.15 -12.61 13.88
N VAL A 349 -6.83 -13.75 13.95
CA VAL A 349 -7.16 -14.46 15.20
C VAL A 349 -6.42 -15.79 15.22
N THR A 350 -5.24 -15.82 15.84
CA THR A 350 -4.35 -17.00 15.86
C THR A 350 -4.95 -18.21 16.56
N ILE A 351 -5.72 -18.00 17.64
CA ILE A 351 -6.32 -19.10 18.43
C ILE A 351 -7.27 -19.96 17.59
N LYS A 352 -7.88 -19.37 16.55
CA LYS A 352 -8.78 -20.05 15.62
C LYS A 352 -8.20 -20.24 14.23
N SER A 353 -6.94 -19.84 13.98
CA SER A 353 -6.34 -19.81 12.64
C SER A 353 -7.23 -19.08 11.62
N LEU A 354 -7.85 -17.97 12.05
CA LEU A 354 -8.93 -17.29 11.34
C LEU A 354 -8.52 -15.87 10.96
N ILE A 355 -8.82 -15.48 9.73
CA ILE A 355 -8.86 -14.06 9.32
C ILE A 355 -10.33 -13.64 9.25
N GLU A 356 -10.72 -12.70 10.10
CA GLU A 356 -12.08 -12.20 10.24
C GLU A 356 -12.18 -10.77 9.67
N PRO A 357 -12.83 -10.57 8.52
CA PRO A 357 -13.13 -9.22 8.05
C PRO A 357 -14.13 -8.52 8.98
N VAL A 358 -13.89 -7.24 9.28
CA VAL A 358 -14.80 -6.39 10.06
C VAL A 358 -15.03 -5.09 9.30
N SER A 359 -16.27 -4.90 8.86
CA SER A 359 -16.74 -3.74 8.09
C SER A 359 -17.27 -2.66 9.01
N LEU A 360 -16.80 -1.42 8.85
CA LEU A 360 -17.26 -0.26 9.60
C LEU A 360 -18.26 0.48 8.72
N ILE A 361 -19.52 0.51 9.17
CA ILE A 361 -20.65 0.96 8.35
C ILE A 361 -21.25 2.22 8.96
N VAL A 362 -21.47 3.24 8.13
CA VAL A 362 -22.27 4.42 8.49
C VAL A 362 -23.74 4.09 8.19
N PRO A 363 -24.62 4.00 9.21
CA PRO A 363 -26.02 3.67 8.95
C PRO A 363 -26.72 4.82 8.18
N ARG A 364 -27.15 4.54 6.96
CA ARG A 364 -27.94 5.45 6.11
C ARG A 364 -29.22 4.75 5.66
N ARG A 365 -30.28 5.52 5.45
CA ARG A 365 -31.61 5.01 5.03
C ARG A 365 -31.77 4.91 3.51
N SER A 366 -30.73 5.23 2.74
CA SER A 366 -30.76 5.35 1.28
C SER A 366 -29.74 4.41 0.66
N GLU A 367 -30.15 3.72 -0.41
CA GLU A 367 -29.27 2.87 -1.23
C GLU A 367 -28.48 3.68 -2.28
N ALA A 368 -28.80 4.96 -2.45
CA ALA A 368 -28.06 5.84 -3.34
C ALA A 368 -26.63 6.14 -2.82
N TYR A 369 -25.71 6.40 -3.76
CA TYR A 369 -24.33 6.80 -3.44
C TYR A 369 -24.28 8.03 -2.54
N GLN A 370 -23.55 7.93 -1.42
CA GLN A 370 -23.45 8.97 -0.40
C GLN A 370 -22.19 9.83 -0.62
N GLU A 371 -22.29 10.87 -1.44
CA GLU A 371 -21.15 11.74 -1.78
C GLU A 371 -20.51 12.42 -0.55
N ASP A 372 -21.27 12.60 0.53
CA ASP A 372 -20.83 13.32 1.71
C ASP A 372 -19.93 12.52 2.67
N ILE A 373 -19.86 11.20 2.51
CA ILE A 373 -18.96 10.29 3.25
C ILE A 373 -17.87 9.67 2.37
N TYR A 374 -17.93 9.94 1.06
CA TYR A 374 -16.98 9.47 0.06
C TYR A 374 -16.43 10.65 -0.76
N PRO A 375 -15.59 11.50 -0.15
CA PRO A 375 -14.87 12.52 -0.92
C PRO A 375 -13.91 11.86 -1.92
N MET A 376 -13.27 12.70 -2.74
CA MET A 376 -12.21 12.24 -3.65
C MET A 376 -11.04 11.67 -2.84
N THR A 377 -10.72 10.39 -3.04
CA THR A 377 -9.68 9.66 -2.31
C THR A 377 -8.43 9.48 -3.16
N ALA A 378 -7.28 9.20 -2.55
CA ALA A 378 -6.09 8.75 -3.27
C ALA A 378 -6.39 7.49 -4.12
N GLY A 379 -6.03 7.54 -5.41
CA GLY A 379 -6.16 6.44 -6.35
C GLY A 379 -4.96 5.51 -6.41
N ASP A 380 -4.92 4.66 -7.43
CA ASP A 380 -3.81 3.74 -7.74
C ASP A 380 -2.83 4.29 -8.78
N LYS A 381 -2.96 5.56 -9.16
CA LYS A 381 -2.03 6.22 -10.07
C LYS A 381 -0.97 7.00 -9.30
N PRO A 382 0.32 6.79 -9.57
CA PRO A 382 1.36 7.61 -8.99
C PRO A 382 1.25 9.04 -9.53
N ALA A 383 1.51 10.03 -8.69
CA ALA A 383 1.55 11.44 -9.09
C ALA A 383 2.86 11.81 -9.80
N MET A 384 3.92 11.04 -9.54
CA MET A 384 5.24 11.23 -10.11
C MET A 384 6.03 9.92 -10.21
N THR A 385 7.08 9.94 -11.02
CA THR A 385 8.08 8.89 -11.11
C THR A 385 9.10 8.98 -9.97
N ALA A 386 9.88 7.91 -9.73
CA ALA A 386 10.96 7.94 -8.76
C ALA A 386 12.00 9.01 -9.10
N GLY A 387 12.35 9.17 -10.38
CA GLY A 387 13.32 10.16 -10.85
C GLY A 387 12.88 11.60 -10.58
N GLU A 388 11.62 11.94 -10.88
CA GLU A 388 11.04 13.26 -10.58
C GLU A 388 11.07 13.58 -9.08
N TRP A 389 10.70 12.60 -8.23
CA TRP A 389 10.77 12.76 -6.79
C TRP A 389 12.21 13.02 -6.32
N ILE A 390 13.17 12.20 -6.77
CA ILE A 390 14.60 12.34 -6.42
C ILE A 390 15.16 13.72 -6.84
N MET A 391 14.74 14.23 -8.00
CA MET A 391 15.13 15.57 -8.49
C MET A 391 14.49 16.72 -7.71
N GLY A 392 13.44 16.41 -6.95
CA GLY A 392 12.93 17.26 -5.90
C GLY A 392 11.52 17.76 -6.06
N MET A 393 10.74 17.09 -6.90
CA MET A 393 9.33 17.41 -7.08
C MET A 393 8.49 16.81 -5.96
N ASP A 394 7.58 17.61 -5.42
CA ASP A 394 6.57 17.19 -4.46
C ASP A 394 5.17 17.40 -5.07
N LYS A 395 4.33 16.35 -5.06
CA LYS A 395 2.97 16.35 -5.61
C LYS A 395 2.11 15.47 -4.71
N GLY A 396 0.93 15.98 -4.36
CA GLY A 396 -0.08 15.18 -3.66
C GLY A 396 -0.60 14.00 -4.50
N PRO A 397 -1.33 13.07 -3.88
CA PRO A 397 -1.84 11.87 -4.56
C PRO A 397 -2.82 12.23 -5.68
N VAL A 398 -2.83 11.43 -6.75
CA VAL A 398 -3.84 11.55 -7.81
C VAL A 398 -5.17 11.06 -7.26
N LEU A 399 -6.12 11.98 -7.13
CA LEU A 399 -7.40 11.69 -6.52
C LEU A 399 -8.36 11.00 -7.52
N MET A 400 -9.23 10.14 -7.00
CA MET A 400 -10.28 9.45 -7.74
C MET A 400 -11.60 9.44 -6.98
N SER A 401 -12.71 9.36 -7.72
CA SER A 401 -14.04 9.17 -7.13
C SER A 401 -14.30 7.68 -6.87
N LEU A 402 -14.99 7.39 -5.77
CA LEU A 402 -15.50 6.04 -5.46
C LEU A 402 -16.90 5.79 -6.03
N LYS A 403 -17.48 6.77 -6.73
CA LYS A 403 -18.81 6.63 -7.33
C LYS A 403 -18.83 5.45 -8.32
N PRO A 404 -19.79 4.50 -8.20
CA PRO A 404 -19.92 3.42 -9.16
C PRO A 404 -20.00 3.93 -10.61
N GLY A 405 -19.24 3.33 -11.52
CA GLY A 405 -19.21 3.71 -12.94
C GLY A 405 -18.29 4.89 -13.29
N SER A 406 -17.65 5.56 -12.31
CA SER A 406 -16.70 6.67 -12.56
C SER A 406 -15.33 6.22 -13.06
N ARG A 407 -15.00 4.93 -12.95
CA ARG A 407 -13.77 4.37 -13.53
C ARG A 407 -13.91 4.31 -15.05
N LEU A 408 -13.09 5.10 -15.75
CA LEU A 408 -12.87 4.90 -17.17
C LEU A 408 -12.41 3.45 -17.40
N PRO A 409 -12.95 2.72 -18.38
CA PRO A 409 -12.49 1.37 -18.68
C PRO A 409 -10.97 1.39 -18.91
N GLU A 410 -10.25 0.49 -18.23
CA GLU A 410 -8.84 0.25 -18.52
C GLU A 410 -8.72 0.06 -20.04
N LYS A 411 -8.03 0.97 -20.73
CA LYS A 411 -7.60 0.69 -22.09
C LYS A 411 -6.76 -0.57 -21.99
N ALA A 412 -7.25 -1.66 -22.56
CA ALA A 412 -6.49 -2.88 -22.75
C ALA A 412 -5.21 -2.51 -23.52
N GLN A 413 -4.10 -2.38 -22.80
CA GLN A 413 -2.77 -2.46 -23.40
C GLN A 413 -2.46 -3.94 -23.65
N ASP A 414 -3.30 -4.58 -24.46
CA ASP A 414 -3.09 -5.92 -25.00
C ASP A 414 -2.95 -5.79 -26.51
N GLY A 415 -1.73 -5.45 -26.94
CA GLY A 415 -1.22 -5.83 -28.24
C GLY A 415 -0.09 -6.83 -28.02
N PRO A 416 0.00 -7.94 -28.77
CA PRO A 416 1.13 -8.86 -28.65
C PRO A 416 2.44 -8.09 -28.95
N PRO A 417 3.57 -8.51 -28.36
CA PRO A 417 4.85 -7.84 -28.61
C PRO A 417 5.15 -7.91 -30.11
N GLY A 418 5.06 -6.75 -30.77
CA GLY A 418 5.50 -6.58 -32.13
C GLY A 418 6.98 -6.94 -32.20
N ARG A 419 7.30 -7.98 -32.96
CA ARG A 419 8.67 -8.29 -33.37
C ARG A 419 9.30 -7.01 -33.91
N GLN A 420 10.29 -6.47 -33.20
CA GLN A 420 11.20 -5.52 -33.80
C GLN A 420 11.91 -6.23 -34.96
N PRO A 421 11.94 -5.66 -36.18
CA PRO A 421 12.75 -6.22 -37.25
C PRO A 421 14.22 -6.18 -36.83
N LEU A 422 14.90 -7.32 -36.94
CA LEU A 422 16.35 -7.44 -36.78
C LEU A 422 17.06 -6.46 -37.74
N PRO A 423 18.15 -5.79 -37.33
CA PRO A 423 18.97 -5.03 -38.26
C PRO A 423 19.64 -5.99 -39.26
N GLU A 424 19.50 -5.73 -40.56
CA GLU A 424 20.23 -6.47 -41.59
C GLU A 424 21.76 -6.28 -41.44
N PRO A 425 22.57 -7.32 -41.70
CA PRO A 425 24.01 -7.21 -41.60
C PRO A 425 24.59 -6.41 -42.78
N LEU A 426 25.47 -5.45 -42.43
CA LEU A 426 26.29 -4.66 -43.34
C LEU A 426 27.08 -5.57 -44.30
N ARG A 427 26.68 -5.60 -45.57
CA ARG A 427 27.47 -6.18 -46.66
C ARG A 427 28.60 -5.24 -47.06
N ALA A 428 29.80 -5.81 -47.15
CA ALA A 428 31.02 -5.15 -47.62
C ALA A 428 30.85 -4.57 -49.03
N ALA A 429 31.24 -3.31 -49.20
CA ALA A 429 31.29 -2.63 -50.49
C ALA A 429 32.56 -3.05 -51.26
N GLY A 430 32.37 -3.90 -52.28
CA GLY A 430 33.31 -4.10 -53.37
C GLY A 430 33.11 -3.02 -54.44
N ALA A 431 34.22 -2.54 -54.99
CA ALA A 431 34.32 -1.49 -55.98
C ALA A 431 33.56 -1.79 -57.29
N GLN A 432 32.98 -0.76 -57.92
CA GLN A 432 33.17 -0.40 -59.34
C GLN A 432 32.31 0.83 -59.73
N SER A 433 32.96 1.81 -60.35
CA SER A 433 32.40 2.93 -61.11
C SER A 433 32.30 2.56 -62.60
N PRO A 434 31.89 3.44 -63.55
CA PRO A 434 31.03 4.63 -63.49
C PRO A 434 29.98 4.67 -64.64
N GLY A 435 29.06 5.65 -64.65
CA GLY A 435 28.51 6.13 -65.94
C GLY A 435 27.08 6.70 -65.99
N GLN A 436 27.00 8.00 -66.27
CA GLN A 436 26.03 8.71 -67.12
C GLN A 436 24.58 9.03 -66.65
N GLN A 437 24.45 10.31 -66.29
CA GLN A 437 23.59 11.37 -66.88
C GLN A 437 22.04 11.26 -66.89
N ARG A 438 21.46 12.17 -66.09
CA ARG A 438 20.38 13.16 -66.36
C ARG A 438 19.37 12.88 -67.49
N GLY A 439 18.09 12.94 -67.14
CA GLY A 439 16.98 13.20 -68.08
C GLY A 439 15.63 13.35 -67.39
N GLN A 440 14.82 14.30 -67.84
CA GLN A 440 13.64 14.90 -67.20
C GLN A 440 12.33 14.12 -67.38
N LYS A 441 11.34 14.39 -66.50
CA LYS A 441 9.87 14.11 -66.60
C LYS A 441 9.27 14.69 -67.91
N PRO A 442 8.08 14.27 -68.46
CA PRO A 442 6.82 14.09 -67.70
C PRO A 442 5.69 13.15 -68.27
N LYS A 443 4.62 13.02 -67.47
CA LYS A 443 3.17 12.79 -67.74
C LYS A 443 2.73 12.15 -69.10
N ALA A 444 1.86 11.13 -69.05
CA ALA A 444 0.39 11.26 -69.18
C ALA A 444 -0.32 9.94 -69.59
N ARG A 445 -1.54 9.77 -69.03
CA ARG A 445 -2.80 9.29 -69.63
C ARG A 445 -3.04 7.82 -70.05
N GLN A 446 -4.19 7.36 -69.54
CA GLN A 446 -5.32 6.65 -70.18
C GLN A 446 -5.39 5.11 -70.17
N ARG A 447 -6.55 4.66 -69.67
CA ARG A 447 -7.23 3.34 -69.76
C ARG A 447 -7.62 3.03 -71.24
N PRO A 448 -8.40 1.97 -71.56
CA PRO A 448 -8.74 0.72 -70.86
C PRO A 448 -8.49 -0.53 -71.74
N ASP A 449 -8.79 -1.72 -71.20
CA ASP A 449 -9.86 -2.62 -71.71
C ASP A 449 -9.50 -4.11 -71.85
N GLN A 450 -10.49 -4.92 -71.46
CA GLN A 450 -10.85 -6.27 -71.89
C GLN A 450 -9.83 -7.43 -71.95
N GLY A 451 -10.23 -8.54 -71.32
CA GLY A 451 -10.43 -9.77 -72.10
C GLY A 451 -9.77 -11.07 -71.61
N ARG A 452 -10.62 -11.93 -71.02
CA ARG A 452 -10.72 -13.39 -71.24
C ARG A 452 -9.56 -14.35 -70.87
N LYS A 453 -9.94 -15.33 -70.04
CA LYS A 453 -9.73 -16.81 -70.13
C LYS A 453 -8.25 -17.29 -70.10
N THR A 454 -7.83 -18.30 -69.32
CA THR A 454 -8.37 -19.65 -69.10
C THR A 454 -7.61 -20.31 -67.92
N GLN A 455 -8.34 -21.02 -67.04
CA GLN A 455 -7.85 -22.18 -66.28
C GLN A 455 -7.46 -23.28 -67.31
N GLY A 456 -6.43 -24.11 -67.16
CA GLY A 456 -5.96 -24.85 -66.00
C GLY A 456 -5.92 -26.32 -66.42
N HIS A 457 -4.73 -26.89 -66.68
CA HIS A 457 -4.52 -28.32 -66.94
C HIS A 457 -3.08 -28.69 -66.64
N HIS A 458 -2.90 -29.66 -65.74
CA HIS A 458 -1.81 -30.65 -65.61
C HIS A 458 -1.79 -31.13 -64.15
N LEU A 459 -1.62 -32.39 -63.80
CA LEU A 459 -1.54 -33.68 -64.50
C LEU A 459 -1.71 -34.73 -63.39
N ASP A 460 -2.47 -35.78 -63.67
CA ASP A 460 -2.64 -36.98 -62.83
C ASP A 460 -1.35 -37.82 -62.74
N HIS A 461 -1.18 -38.55 -61.63
CA HIS A 461 -0.61 -39.90 -61.67
C HIS A 461 -1.08 -40.78 -60.49
N HIS A 462 -1.88 -41.79 -60.84
CA HIS A 462 -1.93 -43.20 -60.39
C HIS A 462 -1.87 -43.57 -58.89
N VAL A 463 -2.92 -44.15 -58.30
CA VAL A 463 -3.38 -45.59 -58.33
C VAL A 463 -2.48 -46.50 -57.47
N GLN A 464 -2.92 -47.49 -56.69
CA GLN A 464 -4.19 -47.97 -56.12
C GLN A 464 -3.73 -49.24 -55.36
N ARG A 465 -4.21 -49.50 -54.14
CA ARG A 465 -4.02 -50.81 -53.48
C ARG A 465 -5.40 -51.32 -53.06
N MET A 466 -5.79 -52.45 -53.64
CA MET A 466 -6.24 -53.60 -52.86
C MET A 466 -5.14 -54.65 -52.99
#